data_AF-A0A482R9Z0-F1
#
_entry.id   AF-A0A482R9Z0-F1
#
_cell.length_a   1.000
_cell.length_b   1.000
_cell.length_c   1.000
_cell.angle_alpha   90.00
_cell.angle_beta   90.00
_cell.angle_gamma   90.00
#
_symmetry.space_group_name_H-M   'P 1'
#
loop_
_entity.id
_entity.type
_entity.pdbx_description
1 polymer ?
#
loop_
_entity_poly.entity_id
_entity_poly.type
_entity_poly.pdbx_seq_one_letter_code
_entity_poly.pdbx_strand_id
1 'polypeptide(L)'
;SERITPLGMAMARLPLHPTFAKMCILAWQQQQLSLAAGVGDADAAAQLLDYCIALVAGMTVQEPFIRPSTSMLSVSGNDGANKTGHEEEEEEEEEAAADDDSDGDGRVRATRRGSGRNGKNDERARSRLLRELADEEANEMSPEGGDVAASAEDAAKSAEDAAAAAFEERMRAKRQAAANAAAAAHAKFRHPLSDALTQLRATGAHAYVLQSVGAAGAVNFCKSHYLRARAMREIQQLRRQLHGIVHSGLGSLTQPAVSAEEDAVAEASGASGDAAEAATAVEEEEVAQAQAPEGATSSSTNGKRATSGTAAPKRPPFRMALPPPSEETETLLRQLLAAGLLSNVAKRATPEQAAEVFASMPVGLRKLLTPYFSAATSLSEPLFVHPRSSVASSDPALAPAWLVYHEVLHSKRPYMRGVTIVSDAWLADLAAGTPLCTLDPPLDTPAPHYSLAQDAVLCSRVPVFGDRAWRLSPVLRPLP
;
A
#
# COMPACT_ATOMS: atom_id res chain seq x y z
N SER A 1 20.63 -28.70 3.95
CA SER A 1 19.74 -28.83 2.77
C SER A 1 18.58 -27.89 2.97
N GLU A 2 18.31 -27.02 1.99
CA GLU A 2 17.31 -25.96 2.10
C GLU A 2 15.90 -26.53 1.83
N ARG A 3 15.29 -27.08 2.89
CA ARG A 3 13.89 -27.51 2.86
C ARG A 3 12.98 -26.30 3.11
N ILE A 4 11.91 -26.18 2.33
CA ILE A 4 10.89 -25.16 2.53
C ILE A 4 10.25 -25.29 3.93
N THR A 5 10.15 -24.19 4.66
CA THR A 5 9.55 -24.18 6.01
C THR A 5 8.01 -24.26 5.91
N PRO A 6 7.29 -24.63 7.00
CA PRO A 6 5.83 -24.57 7.02
C PRO A 6 5.27 -23.19 6.65
N LEU A 7 5.91 -22.11 7.11
CA LEU A 7 5.59 -20.74 6.70
C LEU A 7 5.86 -20.51 5.20
N GLY A 8 6.95 -21.07 4.65
CA GLY A 8 7.24 -21.07 3.22
C GLY A 8 6.14 -21.76 2.39
N MET A 9 5.68 -22.94 2.83
CA MET A 9 4.59 -23.67 2.19
C MET A 9 3.26 -22.92 2.28
N ALA A 10 2.99 -22.23 3.39
CA ALA A 10 1.82 -21.36 3.52
C ALA A 10 1.89 -20.13 2.59
N MET A 11 3.06 -19.49 2.47
CA MET A 11 3.26 -18.38 1.53
C MET A 11 3.09 -18.82 0.08
N ALA A 12 3.60 -20.00 -0.30
CA ALA A 12 3.51 -20.54 -1.66
C ALA A 12 2.08 -20.86 -2.12
N ARG A 13 1.10 -20.94 -1.20
CA ARG A 13 -0.34 -21.10 -1.53
C ARG A 13 -1.02 -19.78 -1.91
N LEU A 14 -0.37 -18.62 -1.69
CA LEU A 14 -0.92 -17.30 -2.01
C LEU A 14 -0.28 -16.77 -3.31
N PRO A 15 -1.06 -16.33 -4.31
CA PRO A 15 -0.56 -15.72 -5.55
C PRO A 15 -0.16 -14.25 -5.28
N LEU A 16 0.84 -14.06 -4.44
CA LEU A 16 1.38 -12.80 -3.96
C LEU A 16 2.91 -12.88 -3.92
N HIS A 17 3.59 -11.74 -3.97
CA HIS A 17 5.02 -11.69 -3.66
C HIS A 17 5.26 -12.19 -2.21
N PRO A 18 6.29 -13.00 -1.92
CA PRO A 18 6.50 -13.60 -0.60
C PRO A 18 6.49 -12.60 0.57
N THR A 19 6.99 -11.38 0.37
CA THR A 19 6.85 -10.25 1.31
C THR A 19 5.42 -10.02 1.76
N PHE A 20 4.48 -9.91 0.81
CA PHE A 20 3.07 -9.63 1.08
C PHE A 20 2.34 -10.88 1.58
N ALA A 21 2.70 -12.06 1.07
CA ALA A 21 2.19 -13.33 1.60
C ALA A 21 2.54 -13.49 3.10
N LYS A 22 3.79 -13.18 3.49
CA LYS A 22 4.23 -13.15 4.90
C LYS A 22 3.42 -12.16 5.72
N MET A 23 3.20 -10.94 5.22
CA MET A 23 2.39 -9.91 5.89
C MET A 23 0.95 -10.38 6.15
N CYS A 24 0.28 -10.99 5.15
CA CYS A 24 -1.08 -11.50 5.33
C CYS A 24 -1.16 -12.68 6.33
N ILE A 25 -0.20 -13.61 6.29
CA ILE A 25 -0.16 -14.76 7.22
C ILE A 25 0.08 -14.27 8.66
N LEU A 26 1.04 -13.37 8.87
CA LEU A 26 1.32 -12.80 10.20
C LEU A 26 0.15 -11.95 10.72
N ALA A 27 -0.53 -11.19 9.84
CA ALA A 27 -1.71 -10.41 10.23
C ALA A 27 -2.85 -11.31 10.73
N TRP A 28 -3.08 -12.44 10.04
CA TRP A 28 -4.05 -13.44 10.47
C TRP A 28 -3.65 -14.14 11.77
N GLN A 29 -2.38 -14.53 11.93
CA GLN A 29 -1.90 -15.11 13.19
C GLN A 29 -2.07 -14.14 14.37
N GLN A 30 -1.69 -12.87 14.19
CA GLN A 30 -1.87 -11.83 15.21
C GLN A 30 -3.35 -11.56 15.52
N GLN A 31 -4.23 -11.59 14.51
CA GLN A 31 -5.67 -11.49 14.68
C GLN A 31 -6.22 -12.65 15.53
N GLN A 32 -5.83 -13.89 15.23
CA GLN A 32 -6.27 -15.06 16.01
C GLN A 32 -5.75 -15.01 17.46
N LEU A 33 -4.50 -14.58 17.67
CA LEU A 33 -3.93 -14.38 19.01
C LEU A 33 -4.65 -13.29 19.80
N SER A 34 -4.98 -12.16 19.16
CA SER A 34 -5.72 -11.05 19.79
C SER A 34 -7.16 -11.46 20.17
N LEU A 35 -7.83 -12.23 19.30
CA LEU A 35 -9.17 -12.77 19.57
C LEU A 35 -9.14 -13.82 20.68
N ALA A 36 -8.13 -14.69 20.73
CA ALA A 36 -7.97 -15.69 21.79
C ALA A 36 -7.60 -15.08 23.15
N ALA A 37 -6.86 -13.96 23.16
CA ALA A 37 -6.51 -13.24 24.38
C ALA A 37 -7.70 -12.46 24.98
N GLY A 38 -8.69 -12.05 24.17
CA GLY A 38 -9.83 -11.25 24.62
C GLY A 38 -9.48 -9.83 25.07
N VAL A 39 -8.30 -9.32 24.67
CA VAL A 39 -7.77 -8.01 25.06
C VAL A 39 -7.93 -7.02 23.91
N GLY A 40 -8.55 -5.86 24.18
CA GLY A 40 -8.74 -4.76 23.23
C GLY A 40 -10.11 -4.75 22.55
N ASP A 41 -10.27 -3.88 21.54
CA ASP A 41 -11.47 -3.84 20.71
C ASP A 41 -11.51 -5.06 19.77
N ALA A 42 -12.44 -5.97 20.04
CA ALA A 42 -12.61 -7.21 19.28
C ALA A 42 -12.99 -6.96 17.81
N ASP A 43 -13.72 -5.89 17.48
CA ASP A 43 -14.06 -5.56 16.09
C ASP A 43 -12.82 -5.02 15.36
N ALA A 44 -11.97 -4.21 16.01
CA ALA A 44 -10.70 -3.77 15.43
C ALA A 44 -9.73 -4.94 15.21
N ALA A 45 -9.57 -5.82 16.21
CA ALA A 45 -8.76 -7.03 16.10
C ALA A 45 -9.24 -7.94 14.96
N ALA A 46 -10.56 -8.14 14.82
CA ALA A 46 -11.17 -8.92 13.73
C ALA A 46 -10.97 -8.31 12.33
N GLN A 47 -10.55 -7.05 12.23
CA GLN A 47 -10.32 -6.33 10.96
C GLN A 47 -8.83 -6.16 10.60
N LEU A 48 -7.90 -6.61 11.46
CA LEU A 48 -6.45 -6.46 11.22
C LEU A 48 -6.00 -7.07 9.87
N LEU A 49 -6.50 -8.25 9.51
CA LEU A 49 -6.22 -8.87 8.22
C LEU A 49 -6.78 -8.04 7.04
N ASP A 50 -7.98 -7.47 7.17
CA ASP A 50 -8.61 -6.68 6.10
C ASP A 50 -7.90 -5.32 5.89
N TYR A 51 -7.39 -4.70 6.96
CA TYR A 51 -6.47 -3.56 6.85
C TYR A 51 -5.14 -3.96 6.17
N CYS A 52 -4.57 -5.12 6.53
CA CYS A 52 -3.35 -5.63 5.91
C CYS A 52 -3.55 -5.89 4.41
N ILE A 53 -4.67 -6.52 4.01
CA ILE A 53 -5.02 -6.74 2.60
C ILE A 53 -5.25 -5.41 1.86
N ALA A 54 -5.87 -4.42 2.49
CA ALA A 54 -6.03 -3.08 1.91
C ALA A 54 -4.68 -2.37 1.70
N LEU A 55 -3.77 -2.51 2.64
CA LEU A 55 -2.42 -1.93 2.59
C LEU A 55 -1.54 -2.62 1.54
N VAL A 56 -1.59 -3.95 1.45
CA VAL A 56 -0.94 -4.74 0.38
C VAL A 56 -1.47 -4.34 -1.00
N ALA A 57 -2.80 -4.19 -1.17
CA ALA A 57 -3.38 -3.70 -2.42
C ALA A 57 -2.91 -2.28 -2.78
N GLY A 58 -2.76 -1.39 -1.80
CA GLY A 58 -2.23 -0.03 -2.01
C GLY A 58 -0.74 0.03 -2.37
N MET A 59 0.06 -0.96 -1.93
CA MET A 59 1.51 -1.05 -2.23
C MET A 59 1.83 -1.78 -3.54
N THR A 60 0.92 -2.63 -4.02
CA THR A 60 1.10 -3.44 -5.24
C THR A 60 0.68 -2.70 -6.52
N VAL A 61 -0.22 -1.72 -6.40
CA VAL A 61 -0.63 -0.83 -7.49
C VAL A 61 0.31 0.41 -7.54
N GLN A 62 0.37 1.09 -8.68
CA GLN A 62 1.17 2.31 -8.86
C GLN A 62 0.76 3.44 -7.89
N GLU A 63 1.65 4.43 -7.64
CA GLU A 63 1.37 5.53 -6.71
C GLU A 63 0.02 6.20 -7.04
N PRO A 64 -0.98 6.20 -6.13
CA PRO A 64 -2.29 6.80 -6.42
C PRO A 64 -2.25 8.33 -6.44
N PHE A 65 -1.24 8.95 -5.82
CA PHE A 65 -1.11 10.40 -5.66
C PHE A 65 -0.54 11.07 -6.92
N ILE A 66 -1.34 11.89 -7.59
CA ILE A 66 -0.91 12.78 -8.69
C ILE A 66 -0.23 14.00 -8.07
N ARG A 67 1.00 14.30 -8.48
CA ARG A 67 1.74 15.49 -8.01
C ARG A 67 2.34 16.22 -9.21
N PRO A 68 1.85 17.41 -9.58
CA PRO A 68 2.41 18.20 -10.67
C PRO A 68 3.92 18.44 -10.50
N SER A 69 4.67 18.37 -11.59
CA SER A 69 6.11 18.65 -11.58
C SER A 69 6.41 20.14 -11.45
N THR A 70 7.26 20.49 -10.48
CA THR A 70 7.75 21.87 -10.25
C THR A 70 9.12 22.12 -10.87
N SER A 71 9.75 21.09 -11.43
CA SER A 71 11.11 21.15 -11.99
C SER A 71 11.08 21.16 -13.51
N MET A 72 11.62 22.22 -14.11
CA MET A 72 12.06 22.23 -15.50
C MET A 72 13.59 22.08 -15.54
N LEU A 73 14.07 20.84 -15.70
CA LEU A 73 15.48 20.54 -15.91
C LEU A 73 15.60 19.56 -17.08
N SER A 74 16.60 19.81 -17.93
CA SER A 74 16.90 19.11 -19.19
C SER A 74 15.77 19.08 -20.25
N VAL A 75 15.47 20.25 -20.81
CA VAL A 75 15.28 20.38 -22.28
C VAL A 75 16.48 21.16 -22.84
N SER A 76 17.65 20.52 -22.75
CA SER A 76 18.86 20.81 -23.51
C SER A 76 19.81 19.65 -23.21
N GLY A 77 20.16 18.89 -24.25
CA GLY A 77 20.73 17.55 -24.12
C GLY A 77 20.17 16.66 -25.23
N ASN A 78 20.92 16.56 -26.33
CA ASN A 78 20.55 15.76 -27.49
C ASN A 78 20.92 14.29 -27.23
N ASP A 79 19.93 13.48 -26.85
CA ASP A 79 20.02 12.02 -26.86
C ASP A 79 18.75 11.41 -27.46
N GLY A 80 18.92 10.34 -28.24
CA GLY A 80 17.89 9.80 -29.11
C GLY A 80 17.01 8.72 -28.46
N ALA A 81 15.76 8.67 -28.92
CA ALA A 81 14.91 7.48 -28.95
C ALA A 81 14.72 6.68 -27.64
N ASN A 82 13.83 7.17 -26.76
CA ASN A 82 12.74 6.29 -26.31
C ASN A 82 11.42 7.07 -26.11
N LYS A 83 10.38 6.72 -26.88
CA LYS A 83 9.04 7.31 -26.76
C LYS A 83 8.16 6.42 -25.88
N THR A 84 8.11 6.70 -24.58
CA THR A 84 7.08 6.14 -23.67
C THR A 84 6.56 7.25 -22.76
N GLY A 85 5.36 7.74 -23.07
CA GLY A 85 4.79 8.92 -22.40
C GLY A 85 3.90 9.73 -23.35
N HIS A 86 2.93 9.06 -23.99
CA HIS A 86 1.84 9.79 -24.65
C HIS A 86 0.93 10.30 -23.54
N GLU A 87 0.87 11.62 -23.33
CA GLU A 87 -0.22 12.22 -22.56
C GLU A 87 -1.46 12.22 -23.47
N GLU A 88 -2.13 11.06 -23.52
CA GLU A 88 -3.43 10.91 -24.15
C GLU A 88 -4.47 11.55 -23.22
N GLU A 89 -4.97 12.72 -23.62
CA GLU A 89 -6.21 13.28 -23.08
C GLU A 89 -7.38 12.43 -23.59
N GLU A 90 -7.58 11.25 -22.99
CA GLU A 90 -8.75 10.41 -23.24
C GLU A 90 -10.02 11.16 -22.80
N GLU A 91 -10.76 11.70 -23.77
CA GLU A 91 -12.14 12.14 -23.57
C GLU A 91 -13.01 10.88 -23.34
N GLU A 92 -13.18 10.48 -22.07
CA GLU A 92 -14.11 9.42 -21.65
C GLU A 92 -15.57 9.82 -22.04
N GLU A 93 -16.05 9.46 -23.25
CA GLU A 93 -17.48 9.47 -23.59
C GLU A 93 -18.19 8.43 -22.68
N GLU A 94 -19.18 8.88 -21.91
CA GLU A 94 -19.78 8.13 -20.80
C GLU A 94 -20.89 7.17 -21.30
N GLU A 95 -20.52 5.95 -21.73
CA GLU A 95 -21.50 4.89 -21.99
C GLU A 95 -22.16 4.39 -20.70
N ALA A 96 -23.30 4.98 -20.37
CA ALA A 96 -24.20 4.46 -19.36
C ALA A 96 -24.89 3.19 -19.86
N ALA A 97 -24.52 2.03 -19.29
CA ALA A 97 -25.23 0.78 -19.54
C ALA A 97 -26.67 0.88 -19.02
N ALA A 98 -27.64 0.75 -19.93
CA ALA A 98 -29.06 0.64 -19.63
C ALA A 98 -29.56 -0.71 -20.15
N ASP A 99 -30.03 -1.56 -19.25
CA ASP A 99 -30.76 -2.78 -19.59
C ASP A 99 -32.21 -2.40 -19.97
N ASP A 100 -32.63 -2.60 -21.23
CA ASP A 100 -34.04 -2.67 -21.62
C ASP A 100 -34.23 -3.48 -22.91
N ASP A 101 -35.33 -4.22 -23.00
CA ASP A 101 -35.65 -5.15 -24.11
C ASP A 101 -36.68 -4.52 -25.08
N SER A 102 -36.33 -4.23 -26.33
CA SER A 102 -37.32 -4.14 -27.43
C SER A 102 -36.73 -4.11 -28.86
N ASP A 103 -37.32 -4.93 -29.75
CA ASP A 103 -37.15 -4.83 -31.21
C ASP A 103 -37.95 -3.65 -31.80
N GLY A 104 -37.38 -2.90 -32.74
CA GLY A 104 -38.11 -1.85 -33.49
C GLY A 104 -37.29 -1.17 -34.59
N ASP A 105 -37.70 -1.33 -35.86
CA ASP A 105 -37.04 -0.71 -37.03
C ASP A 105 -37.31 0.81 -37.15
N GLY A 106 -36.32 1.58 -37.60
CA GLY A 106 -36.40 3.04 -37.73
C GLY A 106 -35.13 3.69 -38.30
N ARG A 107 -35.23 4.30 -39.49
CA ARG A 107 -34.06 4.64 -40.34
C ARG A 107 -33.89 6.15 -40.58
N VAL A 108 -32.64 6.66 -40.47
CA VAL A 108 -32.15 8.03 -40.85
C VAL A 108 -32.71 9.17 -39.93
N ARG A 109 -31.94 10.14 -39.39
CA ARG A 109 -30.90 11.00 -39.98
C ARG A 109 -30.05 11.70 -38.90
N ALA A 110 -28.77 11.97 -39.18
CA ALA A 110 -27.85 12.61 -38.23
C ALA A 110 -27.71 14.15 -38.39
N THR A 111 -27.63 14.88 -37.27
CA THR A 111 -27.10 16.26 -37.17
C THR A 111 -26.34 16.49 -35.86
N ARG A 112 -25.09 15.99 -35.76
CA ARG A 112 -24.19 16.24 -34.61
C ARG A 112 -23.81 17.74 -34.58
N ARG A 113 -24.21 18.47 -33.53
CA ARG A 113 -23.92 19.92 -33.37
C ARG A 113 -22.83 20.10 -32.30
N GLY A 114 -21.58 20.12 -32.73
CA GLY A 114 -20.42 20.03 -31.82
C GLY A 114 -20.21 21.25 -30.93
N SER A 115 -20.02 21.01 -29.62
CA SER A 115 -19.51 21.98 -28.67
C SER A 115 -17.98 21.84 -28.59
N GLY A 116 -17.25 22.66 -29.36
CA GLY A 116 -15.79 22.54 -29.48
C GLY A 116 -15.19 23.75 -30.17
N ARG A 117 -15.16 24.91 -29.50
CA ARG A 117 -14.81 26.19 -30.13
C ARG A 117 -13.92 27.16 -29.37
N ASN A 118 -13.58 26.93 -28.10
CA ASN A 118 -12.84 27.93 -27.32
C ASN A 118 -11.35 28.02 -27.68
N GLY A 119 -10.63 26.89 -27.80
CA GLY A 119 -9.18 26.93 -28.09
C GLY A 119 -8.80 27.69 -29.38
N LYS A 120 -9.55 27.46 -30.47
CA LYS A 120 -9.31 28.12 -31.78
C LYS A 120 -9.75 29.59 -31.85
N ASN A 121 -10.49 30.07 -30.85
CA ASN A 121 -10.81 31.50 -30.75
C ASN A 121 -9.67 32.28 -30.08
N ASP A 122 -9.07 31.75 -29.01
CA ASP A 122 -7.97 32.42 -28.30
C ASP A 122 -6.72 32.57 -29.17
N GLU A 123 -6.40 31.56 -29.96
CA GLU A 123 -5.30 31.59 -30.94
C GLU A 123 -5.56 32.61 -32.06
N ARG A 124 -6.80 32.71 -32.55
CA ARG A 124 -7.22 33.74 -33.51
C ARG A 124 -7.27 35.15 -32.92
N ALA A 125 -7.58 35.29 -31.64
CA ALA A 125 -7.54 36.57 -30.95
C ALA A 125 -6.09 37.07 -30.81
N ARG A 126 -5.16 36.20 -30.44
CA ARG A 126 -3.71 36.49 -30.45
C ARG A 126 -3.22 36.90 -31.84
N SER A 127 -3.59 36.15 -32.89
CA SER A 127 -3.18 36.49 -34.27
C SER A 127 -3.85 37.75 -34.83
N ARG A 128 -4.90 38.28 -34.16
CA ARG A 128 -5.49 39.58 -34.50
C ARG A 128 -4.79 40.71 -33.77
N LEU A 129 -4.59 40.61 -32.46
CA LEU A 129 -3.87 41.63 -31.70
C LEU A 129 -2.43 41.82 -32.21
N LEU A 130 -1.71 40.74 -32.53
CA LEU A 130 -0.37 40.81 -33.16
C LEU A 130 -0.39 41.49 -34.55
N ARG A 131 -1.53 41.48 -35.23
CA ARG A 131 -1.69 42.11 -36.55
C ARG A 131 -2.19 43.54 -36.46
N GLU A 132 -3.12 43.83 -35.55
CA GLU A 132 -3.60 45.18 -35.27
C GLU A 132 -2.45 46.06 -34.74
N LEU A 133 -1.58 45.52 -33.88
CA LEU A 133 -0.35 46.21 -33.45
C LEU A 133 0.65 46.44 -34.60
N ALA A 134 0.85 45.44 -35.48
CA ALA A 134 1.76 45.59 -36.63
C ALA A 134 1.20 46.53 -37.72
N ASP A 135 -0.12 46.56 -37.91
CA ASP A 135 -0.81 47.48 -38.82
C ASP A 135 -0.86 48.92 -38.22
N GLU A 136 -0.76 49.09 -36.89
CA GLU A 136 -0.57 50.39 -36.22
C GLU A 136 0.88 50.91 -36.32
N GLU A 137 1.90 50.09 -36.01
CA GLU A 137 3.32 50.48 -36.15
C GLU A 137 3.69 50.83 -37.60
N ALA A 138 3.04 50.21 -38.59
CA ALA A 138 3.27 50.47 -40.01
C ALA A 138 2.78 51.85 -40.50
N ASN A 139 2.02 52.61 -39.70
CA ASN A 139 1.35 53.85 -40.15
C ASN A 139 1.99 55.16 -39.65
N GLU A 140 3.06 55.12 -38.82
CA GLU A 140 3.76 56.31 -38.30
C GLU A 140 5.27 56.38 -38.62
N MET A 141 5.72 55.90 -39.79
CA MET A 141 7.12 56.14 -40.23
C MET A 141 7.28 56.41 -41.73
N SER A 142 7.84 57.59 -42.05
CA SER A 142 8.47 57.89 -43.35
C SER A 142 9.99 58.02 -43.14
N PRO A 143 10.85 57.40 -43.99
CA PRO A 143 12.27 57.24 -43.68
C PRO A 143 13.18 58.32 -44.30
N GLU A 144 14.01 58.95 -43.46
CA GLU A 144 15.33 59.48 -43.85
C GLU A 144 16.36 59.14 -42.76
N GLY A 145 17.56 58.70 -43.18
CA GLY A 145 18.66 58.34 -42.28
C GLY A 145 18.90 56.83 -42.14
N GLY A 146 20.16 56.41 -42.31
CA GLY A 146 20.59 55.03 -42.10
C GLY A 146 20.94 54.69 -40.65
N ASP A 147 21.44 53.48 -40.43
CA ASP A 147 22.02 52.97 -39.18
C ASP A 147 21.09 52.80 -37.96
N VAL A 148 19.76 52.82 -38.15
CA VAL A 148 18.76 52.58 -37.06
C VAL A 148 18.03 51.22 -37.16
N ALA A 149 18.16 50.49 -38.26
CA ALA A 149 17.37 49.28 -38.52
C ALA A 149 17.73 48.09 -37.60
N ALA A 150 19.02 47.86 -37.35
CA ALA A 150 19.48 46.75 -36.50
C ALA A 150 18.94 46.84 -35.06
N SER A 151 18.87 48.07 -34.51
CA SER A 151 18.28 48.32 -33.19
C SER A 151 16.77 48.05 -33.11
N ALA A 152 16.05 48.06 -34.23
CA ALA A 152 14.63 47.72 -34.26
C ALA A 152 14.41 46.19 -34.24
N GLU A 153 15.20 45.44 -35.00
CA GLU A 153 15.14 43.96 -35.00
C GLU A 153 15.58 43.37 -33.64
N ASP A 154 16.65 43.89 -33.04
CA ASP A 154 17.07 43.49 -31.68
C ASP A 154 16.04 43.89 -30.60
N ALA A 155 15.36 45.04 -30.75
CA ALA A 155 14.30 45.45 -29.83
C ALA A 155 13.04 44.58 -29.94
N ALA A 156 12.58 44.28 -31.17
CA ALA A 156 11.46 43.37 -31.42
C ALA A 156 11.74 41.97 -30.86
N LYS A 157 12.94 41.44 -31.12
CA LYS A 157 13.37 40.14 -30.57
C LYS A 157 13.46 40.15 -29.04
N SER A 158 13.98 41.22 -28.44
CA SER A 158 14.00 41.40 -26.98
C SER A 158 12.57 41.47 -26.38
N ALA A 159 11.61 42.02 -27.12
CA ALA A 159 10.19 42.00 -26.72
C ALA A 159 9.57 40.60 -26.84
N GLU A 160 9.89 39.82 -27.88
CA GLU A 160 9.46 38.41 -27.99
C GLU A 160 10.07 37.54 -26.89
N ASP A 161 11.38 37.65 -26.62
CA ASP A 161 12.06 36.94 -25.53
C ASP A 161 11.48 37.33 -24.15
N ALA A 162 11.16 38.61 -23.93
CA ALA A 162 10.50 39.08 -22.71
C ALA A 162 9.05 38.54 -22.59
N ALA A 163 8.29 38.49 -23.69
CA ALA A 163 6.95 37.93 -23.70
C ALA A 163 6.97 36.40 -23.45
N ALA A 164 7.97 35.69 -24.00
CA ALA A 164 8.21 34.27 -23.74
C ALA A 164 8.55 34.03 -22.26
N ALA A 165 9.46 34.83 -21.68
CA ALA A 165 9.82 34.76 -20.27
C ALA A 165 8.61 35.04 -19.34
N ALA A 166 7.79 36.05 -19.64
CA ALA A 166 6.58 36.36 -18.89
C ALA A 166 5.51 35.25 -19.00
N PHE A 167 5.41 34.59 -20.16
CA PHE A 167 4.56 33.41 -20.32
C PHE A 167 5.10 32.21 -19.53
N GLU A 168 6.42 31.97 -19.54
CA GLU A 168 7.04 30.92 -18.74
C GLU A 168 6.84 31.15 -17.24
N GLU A 169 7.05 32.37 -16.74
CA GLU A 169 6.81 32.73 -15.34
C GLU A 169 5.34 32.49 -14.95
N ARG A 170 4.39 32.93 -15.78
CA ARG A 170 2.95 32.69 -15.56
C ARG A 170 2.61 31.20 -15.53
N MET A 171 3.23 30.40 -16.40
CA MET A 171 3.03 28.94 -16.44
C MET A 171 3.72 28.24 -15.25
N ARG A 172 4.88 28.71 -14.81
CA ARG A 172 5.58 28.26 -13.59
C ARG A 172 4.77 28.58 -12.33
N ALA A 173 4.19 29.78 -12.23
CA ALA A 173 3.29 30.16 -11.16
C ALA A 173 2.03 29.27 -11.14
N LYS A 174 1.41 28.99 -12.31
CA LYS A 174 0.27 28.07 -12.43
C LYS A 174 0.64 26.64 -12.00
N ARG A 175 1.81 26.12 -12.40
CA ARG A 175 2.32 24.80 -11.97
C ARG A 175 2.60 24.76 -10.47
N GLN A 176 3.19 25.80 -9.89
CA GLN A 176 3.44 25.88 -8.45
C GLN A 176 2.13 25.98 -7.65
N ALA A 177 1.14 26.73 -8.12
CA ALA A 177 -0.19 26.79 -7.50
C ALA A 177 -0.88 25.42 -7.52
N ALA A 178 -0.82 24.68 -8.64
CA ALA A 178 -1.34 23.32 -8.74
C ALA A 178 -0.59 22.33 -7.82
N ALA A 179 0.74 22.44 -7.72
CA ALA A 179 1.54 21.63 -6.80
C ALA A 179 1.21 21.92 -5.32
N ASN A 180 1.02 23.19 -4.97
CA ASN A 180 0.59 23.61 -3.63
C ASN A 180 -0.81 23.09 -3.29
N ALA A 181 -1.75 23.17 -4.24
CA ALA A 181 -3.11 22.65 -4.07
C ALA A 181 -3.13 21.11 -3.91
N ALA A 182 -2.35 20.39 -4.71
CA ALA A 182 -2.16 18.95 -4.55
C ALA A 182 -1.56 18.59 -3.18
N ALA A 183 -0.51 19.32 -2.75
CA ALA A 183 0.10 19.11 -1.43
C ALA A 183 -0.89 19.36 -0.27
N ALA A 184 -1.74 20.38 -0.36
CA ALA A 184 -2.79 20.67 0.61
C ALA A 184 -3.89 19.60 0.62
N ALA A 185 -4.28 19.07 -0.55
CA ALA A 185 -5.23 17.97 -0.66
C ALA A 185 -4.67 16.64 -0.08
N HIS A 186 -3.38 16.36 -0.31
CA HIS A 186 -2.68 15.17 0.19
C HIS A 186 -2.38 15.24 1.68
N ALA A 187 -2.20 16.44 2.25
CA ALA A 187 -1.95 16.63 3.67
C ALA A 187 -3.04 15.99 4.55
N LYS A 188 -4.29 15.96 4.08
CA LYS A 188 -5.45 15.34 4.75
C LYS A 188 -5.27 13.83 5.01
N PHE A 189 -4.45 13.14 4.23
CA PHE A 189 -4.22 11.69 4.37
C PHE A 189 -2.87 11.33 5.01
N ARG A 190 -1.95 12.29 5.16
CA ARG A 190 -0.59 12.03 5.63
C ARG A 190 -0.58 11.41 7.02
N HIS A 191 0.16 10.32 7.14
CA HIS A 191 0.52 9.70 8.41
C HIS A 191 2.01 9.98 8.68
N PRO A 192 2.40 10.62 9.80
CA PRO A 192 3.78 11.06 10.03
C PRO A 192 4.78 9.90 10.09
N LEU A 193 4.35 8.70 10.52
CA LEU A 193 5.20 7.52 10.67
C LEU A 193 5.23 6.57 9.46
N SER A 194 4.45 6.80 8.38
CA SER A 194 4.40 5.84 7.25
C SER A 194 3.73 6.34 5.98
N ASP A 195 4.39 6.11 4.84
CA ASP A 195 3.79 6.24 3.50
C ASP A 195 2.68 5.21 3.23
N ALA A 196 2.82 3.98 3.73
CA ALA A 196 1.85 2.92 3.52
C ALA A 196 0.54 3.18 4.29
N LEU A 197 0.63 3.74 5.50
CA LEU A 197 -0.57 4.22 6.23
C LEU A 197 -1.18 5.46 5.54
N THR A 198 -0.37 6.32 4.93
CA THR A 198 -0.87 7.43 4.09
C THR A 198 -1.67 6.92 2.89
N GLN A 199 -1.22 5.85 2.23
CA GLN A 199 -1.96 5.16 1.16
C GLN A 199 -3.22 4.46 1.68
N LEU A 200 -3.16 3.81 2.85
CA LEU A 200 -4.32 3.14 3.47
C LEU A 200 -5.42 4.16 3.81
N ARG A 201 -5.08 5.31 4.39
CA ARG A 201 -6.03 6.39 4.71
C ARG A 201 -6.73 6.95 3.45
N ALA A 202 -6.00 7.18 2.36
CA ALA A 202 -6.60 7.55 1.06
C ALA A 202 -7.49 6.43 0.47
N THR A 203 -7.07 5.17 0.60
CA THR A 203 -7.82 4.00 0.12
C THR A 203 -9.13 3.78 0.86
N GLY A 204 -9.12 3.96 2.19
CA GLY A 204 -10.32 3.93 3.04
C GLY A 204 -11.28 5.07 2.73
N ALA A 205 -10.79 6.31 2.61
CA ALA A 205 -11.61 7.46 2.25
C ALA A 205 -12.29 7.29 0.88
N HIS A 206 -11.57 6.80 -0.14
CA HIS A 206 -12.16 6.46 -1.43
C HIS A 206 -13.22 5.36 -1.33
N ALA A 207 -12.97 4.30 -0.56
CA ALA A 207 -13.95 3.22 -0.36
C ALA A 207 -15.24 3.72 0.33
N TYR A 208 -15.11 4.64 1.29
CA TYR A 208 -16.24 5.28 1.95
C TYR A 208 -17.07 6.14 0.99
N VAL A 209 -16.43 6.98 0.16
CA VAL A 209 -17.14 7.76 -0.88
C VAL A 209 -17.81 6.84 -1.91
N LEU A 210 -17.12 5.78 -2.35
CA LEU A 210 -17.68 4.79 -3.27
C LEU A 210 -18.90 4.05 -2.70
N GLN A 211 -18.96 3.87 -1.37
CA GLN A 211 -20.10 3.23 -0.69
C GLN A 211 -21.25 4.20 -0.41
N SER A 212 -20.98 5.51 -0.23
CA SER A 212 -21.99 6.51 0.19
C SER A 212 -22.53 7.37 -0.95
N VAL A 213 -21.72 7.64 -1.99
CA VAL A 213 -22.05 8.52 -3.14
C VAL A 213 -21.98 7.77 -4.48
N GLY A 214 -21.40 6.57 -4.49
CA GLY A 214 -21.27 5.74 -5.70
C GLY A 214 -20.11 6.15 -6.62
N ALA A 215 -20.10 5.59 -7.83
CA ALA A 215 -18.96 5.66 -8.75
C ALA A 215 -18.62 7.10 -9.20
N ALA A 216 -19.61 7.88 -9.63
CA ALA A 216 -19.41 9.27 -10.03
C ALA A 216 -18.87 10.14 -8.89
N GLY A 217 -19.35 9.91 -7.66
CA GLY A 217 -18.81 10.53 -6.44
C GLY A 217 -17.34 10.19 -6.20
N ALA A 218 -16.96 8.91 -6.38
CA ALA A 218 -15.57 8.45 -6.24
C ALA A 218 -14.63 9.05 -7.31
N VAL A 219 -15.09 9.23 -8.55
CA VAL A 219 -14.34 9.93 -9.61
C VAL A 219 -14.13 11.41 -9.25
N ASN A 220 -15.17 12.10 -8.77
CA ASN A 220 -15.06 13.50 -8.34
C ASN A 220 -14.20 13.68 -7.08
N PHE A 221 -14.20 12.70 -6.17
CA PHE A 221 -13.24 12.63 -5.06
C PHE A 221 -11.80 12.47 -5.56
N CYS A 222 -11.55 11.61 -6.55
CA CYS A 222 -10.22 11.46 -7.14
C CYS A 222 -9.73 12.77 -7.81
N LYS A 223 -10.60 13.43 -8.59
CA LYS A 223 -10.31 14.72 -9.25
C LYS A 223 -9.98 15.81 -8.21
N SER A 224 -10.78 15.95 -7.15
CA SER A 224 -10.59 16.98 -6.11
C SER A 224 -9.42 16.72 -5.16
N HIS A 225 -9.03 15.45 -4.93
CA HIS A 225 -7.90 15.09 -4.07
C HIS A 225 -6.59 14.80 -4.82
N TYR A 226 -6.52 15.06 -6.14
CA TYR A 226 -5.36 14.77 -6.99
C TYR A 226 -4.93 13.29 -6.87
N LEU A 227 -5.89 12.38 -7.07
CA LEU A 227 -5.69 10.92 -7.09
C LEU A 227 -5.96 10.34 -8.48
N ARG A 228 -5.22 9.30 -8.86
CA ARG A 228 -5.41 8.55 -10.11
C ARG A 228 -6.64 7.65 -10.00
N ALA A 229 -7.76 8.06 -10.61
CA ALA A 229 -9.01 7.30 -10.56
C ALA A 229 -8.86 5.83 -10.99
N ARG A 230 -8.08 5.56 -12.05
CA ARG A 230 -7.74 4.20 -12.49
C ARG A 230 -7.04 3.38 -11.41
N ALA A 231 -5.97 3.91 -10.79
CA ALA A 231 -5.26 3.22 -9.72
C ALA A 231 -6.16 2.97 -8.50
N MET A 232 -7.05 3.92 -8.14
CA MET A 232 -8.00 3.71 -7.05
C MET A 232 -9.05 2.63 -7.38
N ARG A 233 -9.49 2.51 -8.63
CA ARG A 233 -10.33 1.39 -9.10
C ARG A 233 -9.58 0.05 -9.00
N GLU A 234 -8.35 0.00 -9.52
CA GLU A 234 -7.47 -1.19 -9.49
C GLU A 234 -7.20 -1.66 -8.04
N ILE A 235 -6.92 -0.75 -7.10
CA ILE A 235 -6.74 -1.06 -5.68
C ILE A 235 -7.99 -1.72 -5.07
N GLN A 236 -9.20 -1.21 -5.33
CA GLN A 236 -10.43 -1.80 -4.77
C GLN A 236 -10.78 -3.15 -5.42
N GLN A 237 -10.49 -3.32 -6.71
CA GLN A 237 -10.65 -4.60 -7.41
C GLN A 237 -9.70 -5.65 -6.85
N LEU A 238 -8.41 -5.32 -6.74
CA LEU A 238 -7.39 -6.20 -6.18
C LEU A 238 -7.68 -6.54 -4.72
N ARG A 239 -8.06 -5.55 -3.89
CA ARG A 239 -8.45 -5.78 -2.49
C ARG A 239 -9.61 -6.78 -2.37
N ARG A 240 -10.61 -6.72 -3.26
CA ARG A 240 -11.73 -7.68 -3.30
C ARG A 240 -11.28 -9.09 -3.72
N GLN A 241 -10.35 -9.19 -4.66
CA GLN A 241 -9.75 -10.46 -5.11
C GLN A 241 -8.88 -11.10 -4.02
N LEU A 242 -8.02 -10.32 -3.37
CA LEU A 242 -7.16 -10.78 -2.26
C LEU A 242 -7.99 -11.16 -1.03
N HIS A 243 -9.06 -10.41 -0.69
CA HIS A 243 -10.03 -10.84 0.31
C HIS A 243 -10.76 -12.15 -0.09
N GLY A 244 -10.72 -12.55 -1.35
CA GLY A 244 -11.08 -13.91 -1.79
C GLY A 244 -10.02 -14.91 -1.36
N ILE A 245 -8.86 -14.78 -2.00
CA ILE A 245 -7.80 -15.78 -2.03
C ILE A 245 -7.12 -15.96 -0.67
N VAL A 246 -6.97 -14.87 0.10
CA VAL A 246 -6.36 -14.91 1.44
C VAL A 246 -7.31 -15.57 2.43
N HIS A 247 -8.59 -15.20 2.51
CA HIS A 247 -9.52 -15.84 3.45
C HIS A 247 -9.81 -17.31 3.08
N SER A 248 -9.83 -17.70 1.80
CA SER A 248 -9.94 -19.12 1.42
C SER A 248 -8.64 -19.90 1.65
N GLY A 249 -7.49 -19.31 1.28
CA GLY A 249 -6.18 -19.93 1.44
C GLY A 249 -5.80 -20.14 2.90
N LEU A 250 -5.95 -19.11 3.74
CA LEU A 250 -5.72 -19.21 5.18
C LEU A 250 -6.78 -20.08 5.86
N GLY A 251 -8.05 -20.05 5.41
CA GLY A 251 -9.08 -20.98 5.85
C GLY A 251 -8.67 -22.45 5.71
N SER A 252 -7.94 -22.80 4.63
CA SER A 252 -7.38 -24.15 4.43
C SER A 252 -6.20 -24.50 5.33
N LEU A 253 -5.53 -23.51 5.94
CA LEU A 253 -4.47 -23.72 6.93
C LEU A 253 -5.04 -23.91 8.34
N THR A 254 -6.27 -23.44 8.61
CA THR A 254 -6.94 -23.62 9.91
C THR A 254 -7.54 -25.00 10.13
N GLN A 255 -7.56 -25.89 9.13
CA GLN A 255 -7.92 -27.28 9.37
C GLN A 255 -6.73 -27.98 10.05
N PRO A 256 -6.85 -28.40 11.33
CA PRO A 256 -5.76 -29.07 12.01
C PRO A 256 -5.46 -30.42 11.34
N ALA A 257 -4.19 -30.83 11.33
CA ALA A 257 -3.73 -32.07 10.69
C ALA A 257 -4.08 -33.36 11.50
N VAL A 258 -5.22 -33.36 12.19
CA VAL A 258 -5.75 -34.48 13.00
C VAL A 258 -6.47 -35.51 12.12
N SER A 259 -5.76 -35.97 11.09
CA SER A 259 -6.19 -37.04 10.18
C SER A 259 -5.00 -37.70 9.46
N ALA A 260 -3.81 -37.71 10.09
CA ALA A 260 -2.56 -38.12 9.44
C ALA A 260 -1.73 -39.13 10.26
N GLU A 261 -2.14 -39.47 11.49
CA GLU A 261 -1.38 -40.36 12.39
C GLU A 261 -2.17 -41.60 12.87
N GLU A 262 -3.46 -41.75 12.52
CA GLU A 262 -4.27 -42.94 12.88
C GLU A 262 -4.42 -43.97 11.74
N ASP A 263 -4.36 -43.57 10.46
CA ASP A 263 -4.53 -44.44 9.27
C ASP A 263 -3.33 -45.39 8.98
N ALA A 264 -2.43 -45.61 9.95
CA ALA A 264 -1.17 -46.34 9.78
C ALA A 264 -1.14 -47.76 10.38
N VAL A 265 -2.24 -48.23 11.00
CA VAL A 265 -2.26 -49.48 11.79
C VAL A 265 -3.30 -50.52 11.30
N ALA A 266 -4.18 -50.16 10.35
CA ALA A 266 -5.40 -50.92 10.03
C ALA A 266 -5.32 -51.91 8.84
N GLU A 267 -4.14 -52.45 8.50
CA GLU A 267 -3.94 -53.41 7.39
C GLU A 267 -3.01 -54.58 7.78
N ALA A 268 -3.29 -55.26 8.91
CA ALA A 268 -2.42 -56.33 9.41
C ALA A 268 -3.04 -57.41 10.33
N SER A 269 -4.23 -57.99 10.02
CA SER A 269 -4.58 -59.37 10.43
C SER A 269 -5.93 -59.83 9.87
N GLY A 270 -6.04 -61.11 9.45
CA GLY A 270 -7.31 -61.74 9.08
C GLY A 270 -7.45 -63.15 9.68
N ALA A 271 -8.71 -63.59 9.84
CA ALA A 271 -9.17 -64.88 10.41
C ALA A 271 -8.77 -65.11 11.90
N SER A 272 -9.67 -65.47 12.82
CA SER A 272 -10.60 -66.62 12.75
C SER A 272 -11.60 -66.67 13.93
N GLY A 273 -12.73 -67.38 13.77
CA GLY A 273 -13.23 -68.32 14.79
C GLY A 273 -14.22 -67.85 15.89
N ASP A 274 -15.51 -68.05 15.61
CA ASP A 274 -16.50 -68.77 16.46
C ASP A 274 -17.14 -68.21 17.77
N ALA A 275 -18.31 -68.81 18.07
CA ALA A 275 -19.03 -69.00 19.35
C ALA A 275 -19.50 -67.82 20.26
N ALA A 276 -20.78 -67.46 20.09
CA ALA A 276 -21.92 -67.58 21.05
C ALA A 276 -21.98 -66.89 22.46
N GLU A 277 -23.24 -66.61 22.87
CA GLU A 277 -23.75 -66.30 24.24
C GLU A 277 -23.29 -65.00 24.95
N ALA A 278 -24.06 -64.36 25.85
CA ALA A 278 -25.49 -64.49 26.23
C ALA A 278 -26.05 -63.16 26.79
N ALA A 279 -27.35 -63.13 27.10
CA ALA A 279 -28.11 -61.94 27.49
C ALA A 279 -27.88 -61.44 28.93
N THR A 280 -28.25 -60.17 29.19
CA THR A 280 -29.12 -59.81 30.34
C THR A 280 -29.76 -58.44 30.13
N ALA A 281 -30.93 -58.22 30.75
CA ALA A 281 -31.68 -56.96 30.76
C ALA A 281 -32.31 -56.75 32.14
N VAL A 282 -32.55 -55.49 32.52
CA VAL A 282 -33.50 -55.05 33.57
C VAL A 282 -34.09 -53.69 33.14
N GLU A 283 -35.35 -53.45 33.48
CA GLU A 283 -36.17 -52.28 33.14
C GLU A 283 -36.32 -51.33 34.35
N GLU A 284 -36.86 -50.11 34.17
CA GLU A 284 -37.87 -49.53 35.09
C GLU A 284 -38.55 -48.26 34.53
N GLU A 285 -39.80 -48.00 34.97
CA GLU A 285 -40.73 -46.94 34.51
C GLU A 285 -41.53 -46.36 35.73
N GLU A 286 -42.26 -45.24 35.69
CA GLU A 286 -42.65 -44.36 34.56
C GLU A 286 -42.02 -42.95 34.70
N VAL A 287 -42.61 -41.82 35.11
CA VAL A 287 -43.98 -41.40 35.47
C VAL A 287 -44.24 -40.01 34.84
N ALA A 288 -45.32 -39.88 34.06
CA ALA A 288 -45.66 -38.69 33.30
C ALA A 288 -46.44 -37.62 34.10
N GLN A 289 -46.46 -36.40 33.56
CA GLN A 289 -47.71 -35.64 33.47
C GLN A 289 -47.68 -34.66 32.28
N ALA A 290 -48.85 -34.42 31.69
CA ALA A 290 -49.01 -33.71 30.43
C ALA A 290 -50.18 -32.73 30.47
N GLN A 291 -50.17 -31.72 29.60
CA GLN A 291 -51.39 -31.20 28.96
C GLN A 291 -51.05 -30.36 27.71
N ALA A 292 -51.91 -30.45 26.69
CA ALA A 292 -51.88 -29.67 25.46
C ALA A 292 -52.92 -28.52 25.50
N PRO A 293 -53.10 -27.74 24.42
CA PRO A 293 -54.05 -28.19 23.39
C PRO A 293 -53.57 -27.96 21.93
N GLU A 294 -54.42 -28.32 20.97
CA GLU A 294 -54.10 -28.55 19.55
C GLU A 294 -54.18 -27.31 18.63
N GLY A 295 -53.64 -27.42 17.40
CA GLY A 295 -53.50 -26.30 16.47
C GLY A 295 -53.35 -26.63 14.96
N ALA A 296 -54.16 -27.56 14.44
CA ALA A 296 -54.56 -27.69 13.02
C ALA A 296 -53.54 -27.92 11.86
N THR A 297 -53.88 -28.89 11.01
CA THR A 297 -53.67 -28.95 9.53
C THR A 297 -52.26 -28.94 8.92
N SER A 298 -51.75 -30.16 8.66
CA SER A 298 -51.26 -30.65 7.35
C SER A 298 -50.70 -29.67 6.29
N SER A 299 -49.49 -29.95 5.78
CA SER A 299 -49.33 -30.32 4.35
C SER A 299 -47.94 -30.88 3.99
N SER A 300 -47.94 -31.71 2.93
CA SER A 300 -46.86 -32.06 1.99
C SER A 300 -45.50 -32.57 2.53
N THR A 301 -45.26 -33.86 2.28
CA THR A 301 -43.94 -34.48 2.27
C THR A 301 -43.06 -33.94 1.14
N ASN A 302 -41.77 -33.69 1.40
CA ASN A 302 -40.75 -33.80 0.36
C ASN A 302 -39.39 -34.24 0.93
N GLY A 303 -39.05 -35.51 0.73
CA GLY A 303 -37.84 -36.12 1.29
C GLY A 303 -36.57 -35.72 0.55
N LYS A 304 -36.02 -34.53 0.83
CA LYS A 304 -34.70 -34.14 0.34
C LYS A 304 -33.60 -34.82 1.16
N ARG A 305 -33.05 -35.89 0.58
CA ARG A 305 -31.91 -36.68 1.04
C ARG A 305 -30.83 -35.81 1.69
N ALA A 306 -30.66 -35.93 3.01
CA ALA A 306 -29.63 -35.21 3.74
C ALA A 306 -28.24 -35.78 3.38
N THR A 307 -27.55 -35.14 2.44
CA THR A 307 -26.10 -35.31 2.30
C THR A 307 -25.43 -34.55 3.43
N SER A 308 -24.61 -35.25 4.22
CA SER A 308 -23.80 -34.68 5.31
C SER A 308 -22.64 -33.85 4.75
N GLY A 309 -22.97 -32.74 4.10
CA GLY A 309 -22.00 -31.79 3.60
C GLY A 309 -21.29 -31.10 4.76
N THR A 310 -20.06 -31.55 5.07
CA THR A 310 -19.16 -30.93 6.03
C THR A 310 -19.08 -29.43 5.72
N ALA A 311 -19.64 -28.60 6.61
CA ALA A 311 -19.88 -27.20 6.32
C ALA A 311 -18.55 -26.44 6.20
N ALA A 312 -18.12 -26.19 4.97
CA ALA A 312 -16.93 -25.39 4.69
C ALA A 312 -17.01 -24.05 5.45
N PRO A 313 -15.93 -23.59 6.11
CA PRO A 313 -15.98 -22.41 6.95
C PRO A 313 -16.47 -21.21 6.15
N LYS A 314 -17.59 -20.62 6.58
CA LYS A 314 -18.25 -19.52 5.87
C LYS A 314 -17.32 -18.32 5.83
N ARG A 315 -16.72 -18.08 4.66
CA ARG A 315 -15.85 -16.93 4.38
C ARG A 315 -16.52 -15.63 4.87
N PRO A 316 -15.80 -14.75 5.60
CA PRO A 316 -16.38 -13.49 6.07
C PRO A 316 -16.84 -12.60 4.91
N PRO A 317 -17.85 -11.74 5.11
CA PRO A 317 -18.34 -10.82 4.10
C PRO A 317 -17.34 -9.69 3.84
N PHE A 318 -17.08 -9.38 2.56
CA PHE A 318 -16.18 -8.29 2.19
C PHE A 318 -16.73 -6.91 2.60
N ARG A 319 -16.15 -6.30 3.64
CA ARG A 319 -16.47 -4.92 4.06
C ARG A 319 -15.81 -3.92 3.10
N MET A 320 -16.60 -3.18 2.31
CA MET A 320 -16.05 -2.24 1.33
C MET A 320 -15.43 -1.01 2.00
N ALA A 321 -16.20 -0.21 2.73
CA ALA A 321 -15.62 0.73 3.70
C ALA A 321 -15.07 -0.05 4.92
N LEU A 322 -13.90 0.33 5.39
CA LEU A 322 -13.38 0.00 6.73
C LEU A 322 -13.49 1.26 7.60
N PRO A 323 -13.67 1.13 8.93
CA PRO A 323 -13.51 2.26 9.84
C PRO A 323 -12.06 2.78 9.82
N PRO A 324 -11.78 3.97 10.37
CA PRO A 324 -10.40 4.40 10.59
C PRO A 324 -9.71 3.45 11.60
N PRO A 325 -8.46 3.02 11.34
CA PRO A 325 -7.72 2.16 12.27
C PRO A 325 -7.37 2.91 13.57
N SER A 326 -7.32 2.19 14.69
CA SER A 326 -6.80 2.71 15.96
C SER A 326 -5.27 2.87 15.92
N GLU A 327 -4.69 3.68 16.81
CA GLU A 327 -3.23 3.88 16.90
C GLU A 327 -2.46 2.57 17.21
N GLU A 328 -3.08 1.67 17.98
CA GLU A 328 -2.60 0.31 18.21
C GLU A 328 -2.59 -0.50 16.90
N THR A 329 -3.66 -0.42 16.11
CA THR A 329 -3.76 -1.08 14.80
C THR A 329 -2.77 -0.49 13.80
N GLU A 330 -2.61 0.84 13.75
CA GLU A 330 -1.58 1.51 12.94
C GLU A 330 -0.15 1.13 13.40
N THR A 331 0.04 0.71 14.65
CA THR A 331 1.33 0.21 15.16
C THR A 331 1.55 -1.26 14.80
N LEU A 332 0.54 -2.13 14.95
CA LEU A 332 0.60 -3.52 14.48
C LEU A 332 0.84 -3.60 12.96
N LEU A 333 0.19 -2.74 12.16
CA LEU A 333 0.41 -2.65 10.72
C LEU A 333 1.84 -2.24 10.35
N ARG A 334 2.50 -1.38 11.16
CA ARG A 334 3.92 -1.02 10.97
C ARG A 334 4.86 -2.17 11.36
N GLN A 335 4.53 -2.94 12.39
CA GLN A 335 5.27 -4.16 12.74
C GLN A 335 5.13 -5.24 11.66
N LEU A 336 3.93 -5.45 11.12
CA LEU A 336 3.68 -6.37 10.00
C LEU A 336 4.45 -5.95 8.74
N LEU A 337 4.45 -4.66 8.40
CA LEU A 337 5.28 -4.09 7.33
C LEU A 337 6.78 -4.39 7.53
N ALA A 338 7.32 -4.13 8.73
CA ALA A 338 8.70 -4.41 9.05
C ALA A 338 9.00 -5.92 8.95
N ALA A 339 8.09 -6.79 9.40
CA ALA A 339 8.23 -8.24 9.33
C ALA A 339 8.25 -8.78 7.89
N GLY A 340 7.49 -8.17 6.98
CA GLY A 340 7.55 -8.47 5.55
C GLY A 340 8.85 -8.00 4.89
N LEU A 341 9.29 -6.78 5.22
CA LEU A 341 10.38 -6.06 4.56
C LEU A 341 11.71 -6.05 5.36
N LEU A 342 12.01 -7.11 6.11
CA LEU A 342 13.22 -7.19 6.97
C LEU A 342 14.55 -7.02 6.20
N SER A 343 14.59 -7.37 4.92
CA SER A 343 15.75 -7.12 4.04
C SER A 343 15.95 -5.63 3.72
N ASN A 344 14.88 -4.84 3.79
CA ASN A 344 14.81 -3.44 3.36
C ASN A 344 14.76 -2.50 4.58
N VAL A 345 15.44 -2.88 5.65
CA VAL A 345 15.68 -2.02 6.81
C VAL A 345 16.82 -1.05 6.48
N ALA A 346 16.63 0.23 6.81
CA ALA A 346 17.65 1.27 6.67
C ALA A 346 17.91 1.96 8.02
N LYS A 347 19.18 2.18 8.33
CA LYS A 347 19.64 2.88 9.54
C LYS A 347 20.20 4.25 9.19
N ARG A 348 19.86 5.26 9.98
CA ARG A 348 20.41 6.62 9.86
C ARG A 348 21.92 6.59 10.06
N ALA A 349 22.69 7.26 9.19
CA ALA A 349 24.14 7.33 9.31
C ALA A 349 24.59 7.94 10.66
N THR A 350 25.77 7.56 11.15
CA THR A 350 26.44 8.28 12.25
C THR A 350 26.82 9.70 11.78
N PRO A 351 27.01 10.70 12.68
CA PRO A 351 27.45 12.03 12.26
C PRO A 351 28.77 12.02 11.49
N GLU A 352 29.66 11.07 11.78
CA GLU A 352 30.94 10.85 11.08
C GLU A 352 30.71 10.38 9.64
N GLN A 353 29.97 9.28 9.45
CA GLN A 353 29.60 8.76 8.14
C GLN A 353 28.79 9.77 7.32
N ALA A 354 27.94 10.54 7.98
CA ALA A 354 27.21 11.63 7.35
C ALA A 354 28.16 12.73 6.86
N ALA A 355 29.20 13.08 7.63
CA ALA A 355 30.20 14.07 7.21
C ALA A 355 31.01 13.59 5.99
N GLU A 356 31.40 12.32 5.93
CA GLU A 356 32.05 11.71 4.75
C GLU A 356 31.15 11.78 3.51
N VAL A 357 29.90 11.31 3.64
CA VAL A 357 28.89 11.35 2.57
C VAL A 357 28.61 12.80 2.14
N PHE A 358 28.57 13.75 3.07
CA PHE A 358 28.40 15.17 2.77
C PHE A 358 29.64 15.81 2.13
N ALA A 359 30.86 15.34 2.39
CA ALA A 359 32.07 15.85 1.74
C ALA A 359 31.96 15.71 0.21
N SER A 360 31.39 14.60 -0.27
CA SER A 360 31.08 14.37 -1.69
C SER A 360 29.95 15.23 -2.27
N MET A 361 29.22 16.01 -1.45
CA MET A 361 28.01 16.72 -1.85
C MET A 361 28.11 18.26 -1.81
N PRO A 362 27.41 18.96 -2.73
CA PRO A 362 27.26 20.40 -2.68
C PRO A 362 26.65 20.89 -1.35
N VAL A 363 27.21 21.97 -0.81
CA VAL A 363 26.93 22.46 0.55
C VAL A 363 25.44 22.69 0.82
N GLY A 364 24.69 23.18 -0.17
CA GLY A 364 23.25 23.47 -0.02
C GLY A 364 22.37 22.24 0.28
N LEU A 365 22.73 21.05 -0.21
CA LEU A 365 21.94 19.83 0.05
C LEU A 365 22.21 19.21 1.43
N ARG A 366 23.35 19.54 2.06
CA ARG A 366 23.76 18.97 3.37
C ARG A 366 22.79 19.31 4.50
N LYS A 367 21.99 20.37 4.34
CA LYS A 367 20.96 20.80 5.31
C LYS A 367 19.57 20.20 5.05
N LEU A 368 19.37 19.51 3.92
CA LEU A 368 18.05 19.07 3.43
C LEU A 368 17.95 17.55 3.24
N LEU A 369 19.07 16.83 3.29
CA LEU A 369 19.14 15.39 3.10
C LEU A 369 19.83 14.73 4.28
N THR A 370 19.15 13.76 4.92
CA THR A 370 19.77 12.86 5.89
C THR A 370 20.16 11.55 5.18
N PRO A 371 21.43 11.13 5.20
CA PRO A 371 21.84 9.85 4.63
C PRO A 371 21.50 8.66 5.53
N TYR A 372 21.13 7.55 4.89
CA TYR A 372 20.86 6.25 5.50
C TYR A 372 21.66 5.17 4.77
N PHE A 373 21.93 4.07 5.44
CA PHE A 373 22.48 2.86 4.81
C PHE A 373 21.47 1.72 4.91
N SER A 374 21.42 0.84 3.91
CA SER A 374 20.60 -0.38 3.95
C SER A 374 21.29 -1.50 4.72
N ALA A 375 20.52 -2.39 5.33
CA ALA A 375 21.00 -3.59 6.00
C ALA A 375 21.65 -4.59 5.04
N ALA A 376 21.19 -4.64 3.78
CA ALA A 376 21.71 -5.53 2.75
C ALA A 376 23.04 -5.02 2.17
N THR A 377 24.08 -5.85 2.18
CA THR A 377 25.42 -5.50 1.64
C THR A 377 25.41 -5.11 0.16
N SER A 378 24.45 -5.62 -0.62
CA SER A 378 24.27 -5.26 -2.04
C SER A 378 24.05 -3.76 -2.27
N LEU A 379 23.52 -3.03 -1.28
CA LEU A 379 23.35 -1.58 -1.32
C LEU A 379 24.36 -0.90 -0.39
N SER A 380 25.59 -0.81 -0.89
CA SER A 380 26.69 -0.11 -0.18
C SER A 380 26.46 1.41 -0.12
N GLU A 381 25.86 2.00 -1.16
CA GLU A 381 25.67 3.44 -1.36
C GLU A 381 24.75 4.11 -0.31
N PRO A 382 24.95 5.42 -0.02
CA PRO A 382 24.08 6.16 0.89
C PRO A 382 22.72 6.44 0.25
N LEU A 383 21.66 5.95 0.89
CA LEU A 383 20.26 6.13 0.51
C LEU A 383 19.67 7.39 1.17
N PHE A 384 18.67 7.98 0.52
CA PHE A 384 17.95 9.15 1.04
C PHE A 384 16.44 8.91 1.06
N VAL A 385 15.71 9.44 2.04
CA VAL A 385 14.24 9.43 2.00
C VAL A 385 13.78 10.30 0.82
N HIS A 386 12.89 9.79 -0.04
CA HIS A 386 12.38 10.60 -1.15
C HIS A 386 11.61 11.82 -0.63
N PRO A 387 11.85 13.05 -1.14
CA PRO A 387 11.07 14.26 -0.80
C PRO A 387 9.55 14.24 -1.11
N ARG A 388 9.01 13.10 -1.56
CA ARG A 388 7.57 12.83 -1.74
C ARG A 388 6.98 12.01 -0.58
N SER A 389 7.82 11.40 0.27
CA SER A 389 7.39 10.67 1.45
C SER A 389 6.71 11.60 2.47
N SER A 390 5.78 11.05 3.26
CA SER A 390 5.24 11.65 4.47
C SER A 390 6.28 11.71 5.62
N VAL A 391 7.26 10.81 5.58
CA VAL A 391 8.36 10.67 6.55
C VAL A 391 9.54 11.60 6.21
N ALA A 392 9.49 12.33 5.10
CA ALA A 392 10.53 13.26 4.67
C ALA A 392 10.56 14.55 5.51
N SER A 393 11.32 14.53 6.60
CA SER A 393 11.69 15.73 7.36
C SER A 393 12.82 16.49 6.68
N SER A 394 12.70 17.82 6.60
CA SER A 394 13.83 18.71 6.28
C SER A 394 14.84 18.78 7.42
N ASP A 395 14.39 18.62 8.68
CA ASP A 395 15.21 18.76 9.87
C ASP A 395 15.89 17.43 10.22
N PRO A 396 17.24 17.33 10.21
CA PRO A 396 17.97 16.10 10.52
C PRO A 396 17.79 15.63 11.97
N ALA A 397 17.45 16.53 12.90
CA ALA A 397 17.16 16.18 14.29
C ALA A 397 15.90 15.32 14.43
N LEU A 398 14.89 15.56 13.59
CA LEU A 398 13.63 14.81 13.54
C LEU A 398 13.70 13.58 12.62
N ALA A 399 14.82 13.37 11.90
CA ALA A 399 15.00 12.24 11.02
C ALA A 399 15.11 10.93 11.84
N PRO A 400 14.24 9.92 11.62
CA PRO A 400 14.20 8.70 12.44
C PRO A 400 15.50 7.89 12.38
N ALA A 401 15.84 7.19 13.46
CA ALA A 401 17.04 6.35 13.51
C ALA A 401 16.93 5.08 12.65
N TRP A 402 15.71 4.53 12.54
CA TRP A 402 15.40 3.26 11.89
C TRP A 402 14.19 3.41 10.97
N LEU A 403 14.33 2.89 9.75
CA LEU A 403 13.34 2.92 8.69
C LEU A 403 13.21 1.55 8.03
N VAL A 404 12.06 1.32 7.41
CA VAL A 404 11.83 0.26 6.42
C VAL A 404 11.32 0.92 5.13
N TYR A 405 11.78 0.44 3.97
CA TYR A 405 11.38 0.95 2.67
C TYR A 405 10.84 -0.17 1.76
N HIS A 406 9.94 0.19 0.84
CA HIS A 406 9.41 -0.76 -0.14
C HIS A 406 10.38 -0.94 -1.32
N GLU A 407 10.82 0.17 -1.91
CA GLU A 407 11.63 0.22 -3.13
C GLU A 407 12.70 1.32 -3.05
N VAL A 408 13.74 1.21 -3.88
CA VAL A 408 14.73 2.28 -4.11
C VAL A 408 14.59 2.77 -5.55
N LEU A 409 14.47 4.09 -5.71
CA LEU A 409 14.40 4.76 -7.00
C LEU A 409 15.75 5.43 -7.31
N HIS A 410 16.49 4.85 -8.25
CA HIS A 410 17.71 5.44 -8.78
C HIS A 410 17.38 6.61 -9.71
N SER A 411 17.93 7.78 -9.39
CA SER A 411 17.75 9.02 -10.15
C SER A 411 19.08 9.78 -10.17
N LYS A 412 19.10 11.09 -9.86
CA LYS A 412 20.34 11.81 -9.52
C LYS A 412 21.00 11.29 -8.23
N ARG A 413 20.22 10.61 -7.38
CA ARG A 413 20.60 9.90 -6.15
C ARG A 413 19.66 8.71 -5.95
N PRO A 414 20.03 7.67 -5.18
CA PRO A 414 19.12 6.61 -4.78
C PRO A 414 18.15 7.10 -3.69
N TYR A 415 16.85 7.06 -3.97
CA TYR A 415 15.80 7.49 -3.04
C TYR A 415 14.90 6.34 -2.58
N MET A 416 14.78 6.14 -1.27
CA MET A 416 13.83 5.20 -0.66
C MET A 416 12.39 5.70 -0.81
N ARG A 417 11.49 4.81 -1.23
CA ARG A 417 10.04 5.07 -1.37
C ARG A 417 9.22 3.98 -0.66
N GLY A 418 8.03 4.35 -0.20
CA GLY A 418 7.21 3.50 0.68
C GLY A 418 7.81 3.40 2.08
N VAL A 419 8.24 4.52 2.64
CA VAL A 419 9.03 4.58 3.87
C VAL A 419 8.11 4.48 5.10
N THR A 420 8.53 3.70 6.09
CA THR A 420 7.84 3.50 7.38
C THR A 420 8.83 3.57 8.53
N ILE A 421 8.47 4.27 9.61
CA ILE A 421 9.27 4.39 10.84
C ILE A 421 9.04 3.16 11.73
N VAL A 422 10.14 2.54 12.15
CA VAL A 422 10.19 1.27 12.89
C VAL A 422 11.02 1.46 14.17
N SER A 423 10.68 0.76 15.25
CA SER A 423 11.45 0.75 16.50
C SER A 423 12.51 -0.35 16.50
N ASP A 424 13.63 -0.13 17.18
CA ASP A 424 14.75 -1.08 17.26
C ASP A 424 14.39 -2.36 18.04
N ALA A 425 13.61 -2.23 19.11
CA ALA A 425 13.07 -3.37 19.86
C ALA A 425 12.28 -4.34 18.95
N TRP A 426 11.46 -3.81 18.03
CA TRP A 426 10.68 -4.64 17.11
C TRP A 426 11.57 -5.39 16.11
N LEU A 427 12.68 -4.80 15.66
CA LEU A 427 13.61 -5.48 14.75
C LEU A 427 14.24 -6.72 15.39
N ALA A 428 14.54 -6.67 16.69
CA ALA A 428 15.12 -7.79 17.43
C ALA A 428 14.17 -8.99 17.58
N ASP A 429 12.87 -8.74 17.75
CA ASP A 429 11.84 -9.78 17.85
C ASP A 429 11.41 -10.28 16.46
N LEU A 430 11.15 -9.38 15.50
CA LEU A 430 10.68 -9.74 14.15
C LEU A 430 11.73 -10.48 13.30
N ALA A 431 13.02 -10.28 13.59
CA ALA A 431 14.12 -11.00 12.94
C ALA A 431 14.60 -12.23 13.72
N ALA A 432 13.99 -12.56 14.86
CA ALA A 432 14.34 -13.75 15.63
C ALA A 432 14.17 -15.03 14.80
N GLY A 433 15.13 -15.96 14.89
CA GLY A 433 15.16 -17.18 14.09
C GLY A 433 15.51 -16.98 12.60
N THR A 434 15.80 -15.75 12.16
CA THR A 434 16.33 -15.47 10.81
C THR A 434 17.86 -15.28 10.86
N PRO A 435 18.61 -15.58 9.79
CA PRO A 435 20.05 -15.32 9.74
C PRO A 435 20.42 -13.83 9.76
N LEU A 436 19.43 -12.92 9.64
CA LEU A 436 19.62 -11.47 9.71
C LEU A 436 19.81 -10.94 11.14
N CYS A 437 19.64 -11.77 12.17
CA CYS A 437 19.77 -11.36 13.57
C CYS A 437 20.58 -12.41 14.35
N THR A 438 21.79 -12.04 14.75
CA THR A 438 22.62 -12.84 15.67
C THR A 438 22.55 -12.22 17.07
N LEU A 439 22.60 -13.04 18.10
CA LEU A 439 22.61 -12.56 19.49
C LEU A 439 24.03 -12.66 20.05
N ASP A 440 24.57 -11.54 20.52
CA ASP A 440 25.82 -11.51 21.30
C ASP A 440 25.72 -12.43 22.54
N PRO A 441 26.86 -12.79 23.18
CA PRO A 441 26.86 -13.45 24.48
C PRO A 441 25.98 -12.73 25.53
N PRO A 442 25.52 -13.43 26.58
CA PRO A 442 24.80 -12.80 27.69
C PRO A 442 25.66 -11.70 28.33
N LEU A 443 25.03 -10.57 28.63
CA LEU A 443 25.65 -9.47 29.36
C LEU A 443 25.77 -9.83 30.85
N ASP A 444 26.90 -9.52 31.48
CA ASP A 444 27.09 -9.65 32.93
C ASP A 444 26.17 -8.71 33.73
N THR A 445 25.67 -7.64 33.10
CA THR A 445 24.78 -6.64 33.69
C THR A 445 23.65 -6.29 32.71
N PRO A 446 22.36 -6.47 33.08
CA PRO A 446 21.88 -7.09 34.33
C PRO A 446 22.16 -8.59 34.37
N ALA A 447 22.48 -9.11 35.56
CA ALA A 447 22.74 -10.53 35.75
C ALA A 447 21.51 -11.40 35.38
N PRO A 448 21.72 -12.66 34.93
CA PRO A 448 20.62 -13.56 34.61
C PRO A 448 19.69 -13.81 35.80
N HIS A 449 18.38 -13.82 35.55
CA HIS A 449 17.35 -14.02 36.57
C HIS A 449 16.25 -14.95 36.07
N TYR A 450 15.70 -15.77 36.97
CA TYR A 450 14.61 -16.69 36.65
C TYR A 450 13.26 -15.93 36.52
N SER A 451 12.48 -16.27 35.50
CA SER A 451 11.16 -15.69 35.25
C SER A 451 10.08 -16.78 35.23
N LEU A 452 9.18 -16.72 36.22
CA LEU A 452 8.04 -17.62 36.36
C LEU A 452 7.11 -17.64 35.13
N ALA A 453 7.04 -16.54 34.38
CA ALA A 453 6.16 -16.42 33.21
C ALA A 453 6.70 -17.12 31.95
N GLN A 454 7.96 -17.55 31.94
CA GLN A 454 8.59 -18.27 30.83
C GLN A 454 9.24 -19.59 31.28
N ASP A 455 9.11 -19.95 32.57
CA ASP A 455 9.76 -21.11 33.22
C ASP A 455 11.25 -21.26 32.86
N ALA A 456 11.96 -20.12 32.83
CA ALA A 456 13.31 -20.03 32.28
C ALA A 456 14.17 -18.99 33.01
N VAL A 457 15.48 -19.25 33.04
CA VAL A 457 16.49 -18.23 33.39
C VAL A 457 16.65 -17.31 32.19
N LEU A 458 16.33 -16.03 32.37
CA LEU A 458 16.44 -15.00 31.35
C LEU A 458 17.76 -14.24 31.52
N CYS A 459 18.43 -13.97 30.40
CA CYS A 459 19.61 -13.14 30.31
C CYS A 459 19.37 -11.97 29.35
N SER A 460 20.06 -10.85 29.56
CA SER A 460 20.06 -9.75 28.59
C SER A 460 21.10 -10.03 27.51
N ARG A 461 20.71 -9.97 26.23
CA ARG A 461 21.57 -10.19 25.07
C ARG A 461 21.42 -9.04 24.10
N VAL A 462 22.53 -8.61 23.50
CA VAL A 462 22.51 -7.57 22.46
C VAL A 462 22.24 -8.23 21.09
N PRO A 463 21.17 -7.85 20.38
CA PRO A 463 20.96 -8.28 19.01
C PRO A 463 21.89 -7.52 18.06
N VAL A 464 22.49 -8.24 17.11
CA VAL A 464 23.33 -7.73 16.05
C VAL A 464 22.61 -8.01 14.73
N PHE A 465 22.14 -6.93 14.09
CA PHE A 465 21.23 -6.99 12.94
C PHE A 465 21.93 -6.65 11.61
N GLY A 466 21.68 -7.52 10.62
CA GLY A 466 22.16 -7.39 9.25
C GLY A 466 23.66 -7.58 9.08
N ASP A 467 24.10 -7.70 7.82
CA ASP A 467 25.50 -7.90 7.44
C ASP A 467 26.42 -6.78 7.96
N ARG A 468 25.88 -5.56 8.10
CA ARG A 468 26.57 -4.38 8.66
C ARG A 468 26.69 -4.40 10.20
N ALA A 469 26.37 -5.53 10.84
CA ALA A 469 26.53 -5.81 12.27
C ALA A 469 25.97 -4.71 13.20
N TRP A 470 24.77 -4.21 12.90
CA TRP A 470 24.19 -3.13 13.69
C TRP A 470 23.64 -3.64 15.02
N ARG A 471 24.31 -3.29 16.12
CA ARG A 471 23.80 -3.53 17.47
C ARG A 471 22.47 -2.78 17.69
N LEU A 472 21.47 -3.50 18.19
CA LEU A 472 20.15 -3.01 18.64
C LEU A 472 20.13 -2.83 20.17
N SER A 473 19.04 -2.31 20.73
CA SER A 473 18.85 -2.32 22.19
C SER A 473 18.87 -3.75 22.76
N PRO A 474 19.41 -3.97 23.97
CA PRO A 474 19.44 -5.29 24.59
C PRO A 474 18.02 -5.85 24.83
N VAL A 475 17.83 -7.15 24.57
CA VAL A 475 16.56 -7.84 24.79
C VAL A 475 16.73 -8.99 25.78
N LEU A 476 15.68 -9.29 26.54
CA LEU A 476 15.64 -10.49 27.37
C LEU A 476 15.36 -11.72 26.50
N ARG A 477 16.14 -12.78 26.72
CA ARG A 477 16.00 -14.10 26.10
C ARG A 477 16.32 -15.18 27.13
N PRO A 478 15.77 -16.40 27.01
CA PRO A 478 16.27 -17.56 27.75
C PRO A 478 17.79 -17.72 27.60
N LEU A 479 18.43 -18.15 28.68
CA LEU A 479 19.83 -18.57 28.66
C LEU A 479 19.95 -19.82 27.74
N PRO A 480 20.94 -19.86 26.82
CA PRO A 480 21.10 -20.94 25.84
C PRO A 480 21.74 -22.20 26.42
#